data_AF-A0A4R8WK21-F1
#
_entry.id   AF-A0A4R8WK21-F1
#
_cell.length_a   1.000
_cell.length_b   1.000
_cell.length_c   1.000
_cell.angle_alpha   90.00
_cell.angle_beta   90.00
_cell.angle_gamma   90.00
#
_symmetry.space_group_name_H-M   'P 1'
#
loop_
_entity.id
_entity.type
_entity.pdbx_description
1 polymer ?
#
loop_
_entity_poly.entity_id
_entity_poly.type
_entity_poly.pdbx_seq_one_letter_code
_entity_poly.pdbx_strand_id
1 'polypeptide(L)'
;MDSPAEQLRQAADAVARLGCSSADYEALTDAAALAGQKDIATARRLLETRAAWMAATIADRSRPELGHSGLAAQQGFLSPEAMIQKVTGSSKNE
;
A
#
# COMPACT_ATOMS: atom_id res chain seq x y z
N MET A 1 2.60 -22.74 6.84
CA MET A 1 1.89 -21.60 6.22
C MET A 1 2.47 -20.35 6.84
N ASP A 2 3.14 -19.53 6.04
CA ASP A 2 3.77 -18.31 6.55
C ASP A 2 2.70 -17.31 6.99
N SER A 3 2.93 -16.65 8.13
CA SER A 3 2.03 -15.60 8.60
C SER A 3 1.95 -14.45 7.58
N PRO A 4 0.84 -13.69 7.53
CA PRO A 4 0.75 -12.54 6.61
C PRO A 4 1.90 -11.53 6.78
N ALA A 5 2.41 -11.35 8.01
CA ALA A 5 3.55 -10.49 8.30
C ALA A 5 4.87 -11.05 7.78
N GLU A 6 5.03 -12.38 7.76
CA GLU A 6 6.18 -13.06 7.16
C GLU A 6 6.15 -12.92 5.63
N GLN A 7 4.99 -13.15 5.01
CA GLN A 7 4.82 -12.99 3.56
C GLN A 7 5.18 -11.57 3.07
N LEU A 8 4.88 -10.53 3.86
CA LEU A 8 5.31 -9.17 3.51
C LEU A 8 6.81 -8.97 3.58
N ARG A 9 7.45 -9.46 4.65
CA ARG A 9 8.89 -9.31 4.85
C ARG A 9 9.62 -10.03 3.73
N GLN A 10 9.24 -11.26 3.43
CA GLN A 10 9.78 -12.03 2.31
C GLN A 10 9.60 -11.31 0.97
N ALA A 11 8.43 -10.73 0.70
CA ALA A 11 8.19 -10.00 -0.55
C ALA A 11 9.04 -8.71 -0.64
N ALA A 12 9.18 -7.97 0.46
CA ALA A 12 10.03 -6.80 0.52
C ALA A 12 11.52 -7.17 0.33
N ASP A 13 11.96 -8.25 0.98
CA ASP A 13 13.33 -8.77 0.83
C ASP A 13 13.59 -9.26 -0.59
N ALA A 14 12.61 -9.87 -1.26
CA ALA A 14 12.72 -10.27 -2.66
C ALA A 14 12.91 -9.07 -3.59
N VAL A 15 12.13 -8.00 -3.40
CA VAL A 15 12.28 -6.76 -4.17
C VAL A 15 13.63 -6.09 -3.87
N ALA A 16 14.06 -6.06 -2.61
CA ALA A 16 15.34 -5.47 -2.21
C ALA A 16 16.55 -6.18 -2.84
N ARG A 17 16.44 -7.50 -3.09
CA ARG A 17 17.50 -8.28 -3.76
C ARG A 17 17.65 -7.96 -5.26
N LEU A 18 16.73 -7.22 -5.87
CA LEU A 18 16.84 -6.82 -7.28
C LEU A 18 17.90 -5.74 -7.51
N GLY A 19 18.27 -4.99 -6.47
CA GLY A 19 19.26 -3.92 -6.53
C GLY A 19 18.75 -2.59 -6.01
N CYS A 20 19.64 -1.60 -5.97
CA CYS A 20 19.35 -0.26 -5.46
C CYS A 20 19.60 0.86 -6.49
N SER A 21 20.01 0.51 -7.71
CA SER A 21 20.29 1.44 -8.79
C SER A 21 19.70 0.97 -10.12
N SER A 22 19.49 1.88 -11.08
CA SER A 22 19.02 1.49 -12.42
C SER A 22 19.98 0.51 -13.12
N ALA A 23 21.29 0.66 -12.90
CA ALA A 23 22.30 -0.22 -13.46
C ALA A 23 22.15 -1.68 -12.99
N ASP A 24 21.71 -1.91 -11.75
CA ASP A 24 21.45 -3.26 -11.24
C ASP A 24 20.32 -3.95 -12.03
N TYR A 25 19.27 -3.18 -12.37
CA TYR A 25 18.14 -3.67 -13.16
C TYR A 25 18.52 -3.88 -14.63
N GLU A 26 19.35 -3.01 -15.20
CA GLU A 26 19.88 -3.14 -16.57
C GLU A 26 20.78 -4.38 -16.73
N ALA A 27 21.45 -4.81 -15.65
CA ALA A 27 22.30 -5.99 -15.64
C ALA A 27 21.53 -7.32 -15.48
N LEU A 28 20.22 -7.29 -15.25
CA LEU A 28 19.41 -8.49 -15.11
C LEU A 28 19.30 -9.25 -16.45
N THR A 29 19.35 -10.58 -16.38
CA THR A 29 18.91 -11.41 -17.50
C THR A 29 17.41 -11.27 -17.70
N ASP A 30 16.90 -11.55 -18.90
CA ASP A 30 15.45 -11.52 -19.18
C ASP A 30 14.65 -12.38 -18.20
N ALA A 31 15.17 -13.56 -17.84
CA ALA A 31 14.55 -14.45 -16.87
C ALA A 31 14.49 -13.81 -15.47
N ALA A 32 15.56 -13.15 -15.04
CA ALA A 32 15.62 -12.45 -13.76
C ALA A 32 14.73 -11.20 -13.75
N ALA A 33 14.64 -10.46 -14.86
CA ALA A 33 13.74 -9.32 -15.00
C ALA A 33 12.26 -9.74 -14.87
N LEU A 34 11.87 -10.84 -15.54
CA LEU A 34 10.51 -11.37 -15.43
C LEU A 34 10.20 -11.92 -14.03
N ALA A 35 11.16 -12.56 -13.36
CA ALA A 35 11.01 -13.01 -11.98
C ALA A 35 10.86 -11.82 -11.02
N GLY A 36 11.74 -10.83 -11.13
CA GLY A 36 11.68 -9.62 -10.31
C GLY A 36 10.38 -8.82 -10.50
N GLN A 37 9.85 -8.77 -11.73
CA GLN A 37 8.54 -8.16 -11.97
C GLN A 37 7.40 -8.89 -11.24
N LYS A 38 7.46 -10.23 -11.14
CA LYS A 38 6.49 -11.02 -10.37
C LYS A 38 6.63 -10.78 -8.87
N ASP A 39 7.86 -10.62 -8.37
CA ASP A 39 8.12 -10.29 -6.96
C ASP A 39 7.56 -8.91 -6.61
N ILE A 40 7.77 -7.91 -7.46
CA ILE A 40 7.19 -6.56 -7.31
C ILE A 40 5.66 -6.62 -7.33
N ALA A 41 5.07 -7.37 -8.26
CA ALA A 41 3.61 -7.52 -8.34
C ALA A 41 3.04 -8.17 -7.06
N THR A 42 3.74 -9.16 -6.51
CA THR A 42 3.38 -9.80 -5.24
C THR A 42 3.44 -8.81 -4.07
N ALA A 43 4.54 -8.06 -3.96
CA ALA A 43 4.71 -7.06 -2.91
C ALA A 43 3.59 -5.99 -2.96
N ARG A 44 3.29 -5.47 -4.16
CA ARG A 44 2.18 -4.53 -4.38
C ARG A 44 0.85 -5.11 -3.90
N ARG A 45 0.49 -6.32 -4.33
CA ARG A 45 -0.78 -6.96 -3.94
C ARG A 45 -0.91 -7.10 -2.41
N LEU A 46 0.17 -7.48 -1.73
CA LEU A 46 0.18 -7.65 -0.27
C LEU A 46 0.03 -6.32 0.47
N LEU A 47 0.61 -5.23 -0.07
CA LEU A 47 0.45 -3.89 0.48
C LEU A 47 -0.96 -3.34 0.21
N GLU A 48 -1.48 -3.49 -1.02
CA GLU A 48 -2.83 -3.06 -1.40
C GLU A 48 -3.90 -3.71 -0.51
N THR A 49 -3.75 -4.99 -0.19
CA THR A 49 -4.67 -5.69 0.73
C THR A 49 -4.73 -5.00 2.11
N ARG A 50 -3.58 -4.56 2.63
CA ARG A 50 -3.51 -3.85 3.91
C ARG A 50 -4.02 -2.42 3.81
N ALA A 51 -3.72 -1.74 2.70
CA ALA A 51 -4.24 -0.42 2.42
C ALA A 51 -5.77 -0.43 2.41
N ALA A 52 -6.39 -1.43 1.77
CA ALA A 52 -7.84 -1.60 1.77
C ALA A 52 -8.42 -1.80 3.17
N TRP A 53 -7.81 -2.65 4.00
CA TRP A 53 -8.26 -2.85 5.39
C TRP A 53 -8.11 -1.59 6.25
N MET A 54 -7.02 -0.84 6.06
CA MET A 54 -6.81 0.42 6.78
C MET A 54 -7.82 1.48 6.34
N ALA A 55 -8.07 1.61 5.04
CA ALA A 55 -9.09 2.50 4.50
C ALA A 55 -10.48 2.16 5.05
N ALA A 56 -10.85 0.88 5.10
CA ALA A 56 -12.11 0.44 5.70
C ALA A 56 -12.19 0.78 7.20
N THR A 57 -11.09 0.61 7.94
CA THR A 57 -11.00 0.98 9.35
C THR A 57 -11.15 2.49 9.57
N ILE A 58 -10.55 3.31 8.70
CA ILE A 58 -10.69 4.78 8.75
C ILE A 58 -12.12 5.20 8.44
N ALA A 59 -12.73 4.61 7.40
CA ALA A 59 -14.12 4.87 7.05
C ALA A 59 -15.07 4.50 8.20
N ASP A 60 -14.87 3.33 8.80
CA ASP A 60 -15.62 2.86 9.97
C ASP A 60 -15.51 3.81 11.17
N ARG A 61 -14.30 4.31 11.44
CA ARG A 61 -14.04 5.27 12.53
C ARG A 61 -14.44 6.71 12.20
N SER A 62 -14.91 6.95 10.99
CA SER A 62 -15.28 8.28 10.48
C SER A 62 -16.73 8.31 10.01
N ARG A 63 -17.55 7.32 10.38
CA ARG A 63 -18.93 7.23 9.93
C ARG A 63 -19.74 8.47 10.39
N PRO A 64 -20.74 8.90 9.62
CA PRO A 64 -21.53 10.10 9.92
C PRO A 64 -22.19 10.10 11.31
N GLU A 65 -22.56 8.92 11.83
CA GLU A 65 -23.21 8.77 13.13
C GLU A 65 -22.32 9.20 14.30
N LEU A 66 -21.00 9.27 14.09
CA LEU A 66 -20.05 9.75 15.08
C LEU A 66 -19.96 11.29 15.13
N GLY A 67 -20.50 12.00 14.15
CA GLY A 67 -20.46 13.46 14.08
C GLY A 67 -19.05 14.02 14.27
N HIS A 68 -18.90 15.00 15.17
CA HIS A 68 -17.60 15.63 15.47
C HIS A 68 -16.63 14.71 16.22
N SER A 69 -17.11 13.57 16.71
CA SER A 69 -16.28 12.53 17.33
C SER A 69 -15.71 11.54 16.30
N GLY A 70 -16.13 11.62 15.03
CA GLY A 70 -15.58 10.80 13.96
C GLY A 70 -14.14 11.19 13.64
N LEU A 71 -13.30 10.21 13.32
CA LEU A 71 -11.88 10.42 13.06
C LEU A 71 -11.64 11.47 11.95
N ALA A 72 -12.39 11.40 10.84
CA ALA A 72 -12.33 12.41 9.78
C ALA A 72 -12.58 13.84 10.31
N ALA A 73 -13.66 14.03 11.06
CA ALA A 73 -14.05 15.32 11.60
C ALA A 73 -13.04 15.86 12.61
N GLN A 74 -12.51 14.99 13.50
CA GLN A 74 -11.48 15.38 14.49
C GLN A 74 -10.18 15.85 13.85
N GLN A 75 -9.89 15.39 12.64
CA GLN A 75 -8.72 15.82 11.87
C GLN A 75 -9.05 16.95 10.88
N GLY A 76 -10.26 17.52 10.94
CA GLY A 76 -10.67 18.67 10.13
C GLY A 76 -11.10 18.33 8.69
N PHE A 77 -11.38 17.06 8.39
CA PHE A 77 -11.82 16.63 7.06
C PHE A 77 -13.35 16.56 6.97
N LEU A 78 -13.86 16.91 5.79
CA LEU A 78 -15.29 16.86 5.47
C LEU A 78 -15.81 15.43 5.25
N SER A 79 -14.93 14.48 4.93
CA SER A 79 -15.28 13.07 4.77
C SER A 79 -14.08 12.14 5.00
N PRO A 80 -14.33 10.85 5.31
CA PRO A 80 -13.27 9.84 5.39
C PRO A 80 -12.48 9.70 4.09
N GLU A 81 -13.14 9.80 2.93
CA GLU A 81 -12.50 9.70 1.61
C GLU A 81 -11.55 10.88 1.38
N ALA A 82 -11.96 12.10 1.74
CA ALA A 82 -11.11 13.28 1.63
C ALA A 82 -9.86 13.17 2.52
N MET A 83 -10.01 12.61 3.72
CA MET A 83 -8.89 12.28 4.59
C MET A 83 -7.96 11.26 3.95
N ILE A 84 -8.50 10.11 3.51
CA ILE A 84 -7.69 9.02 2.94
C ILE A 84 -6.89 9.54 1.75
N GLN A 85 -7.53 10.25 0.81
CA GLN A 85 -6.86 10.84 -0.36
C GLN A 85 -5.72 11.78 0.04
N LYS A 86 -5.95 12.66 1.03
CA LYS A 86 -4.93 13.60 1.50
C LYS A 86 -3.73 12.88 2.14
N VAL A 87 -3.99 11.83 2.93
CA VAL A 87 -2.95 11.09 3.66
C VAL A 87 -2.14 10.18 2.73
N THR A 88 -2.79 9.52 1.77
CA THR A 88 -2.11 8.62 0.83
C THR A 88 -1.45 9.34 -0.34
N GLY A 89 -1.72 10.64 -0.50
CA GLY A 89 -1.29 11.40 -1.67
C GLY A 89 -1.98 10.95 -2.96
N SER A 90 -3.04 10.14 -2.87
CA SER A 90 -3.81 9.69 -4.02
C SER A 90 -4.70 10.84 -4.49
N SER A 91 -4.33 11.50 -5.60
CA SER A 91 -5.30 12.30 -6.34
C SER A 91 -6.34 11.37 -6.98
N LYS A 92 -7.57 11.84 -7.20
CA LYS A 92 -8.42 11.21 -8.22
C LYS A 92 -7.60 11.25 -9.51
N ASN A 93 -7.26 10.08 -10.06
CA ASN A 93 -6.88 10.04 -11.47
C ASN A 93 -8.09 10.57 -12.24
N GLU A 94 -7.90 11.68 -12.95
CA GLU A 94 -8.86 12.20 -13.93
C GLU A 94 -8.93 11.27 -15.16
#